data_AF-A0AA87F8N8-F1
#
_entry.id   AF-A0AA87F8N8-F1
#
_cell.length_a   1.000
_cell.length_b   1.000
_cell.length_c   1.000
_cell.angle_alpha   90.00
_cell.angle_beta   90.00
_cell.angle_gamma   90.00
#
_symmetry.space_group_name_H-M   'P 1'
#
loop_
_entity.id
_entity.type
_entity.pdbx_description
1 polymer ?
#
loop_
_entity_poly.entity_id
_entity_poly.type
_entity_poly.pdbx_seq_one_letter_code
_entity_poly.pdbx_strand_id
1 'polypeptide(L)'
;MKKKWLIGIFLSCICLLIAYQYVKKTEISFPQSDQIIISNQDSLEIKTLESSEMSDFLSELSQIHPYLFKDASTNDQPVGVEEYYQLTFQPNGKIAYLYEKNGKTYLEFPYELTVRTKKSLSEMID
;
A
#
# COMPACT_ATOMS: atom_id res chain seq x y z
N MET A 1 22.86 -29.42 -31.71
CA MET A 1 22.00 -29.84 -30.58
C MET A 1 22.23 -29.05 -29.28
N LYS A 2 23.47 -28.65 -28.95
CA LYS A 2 23.79 -27.94 -27.69
C LYS A 2 23.13 -26.56 -27.50
N LYS A 3 22.94 -25.76 -28.56
CA LYS A 3 22.30 -24.43 -28.49
C LYS A 3 20.84 -24.46 -28.00
N LYS A 4 20.03 -25.42 -28.49
CA LYS A 4 18.61 -25.54 -28.09
C LYS A 4 18.43 -25.99 -26.64
N TRP A 5 19.37 -26.79 -26.13
CA TRP A 5 19.39 -27.23 -24.73
C TRP A 5 19.78 -26.11 -23.77
N LEU A 6 20.79 -25.30 -24.13
CA LEU A 6 21.17 -24.12 -23.35
C LEU A 6 20.04 -23.08 -23.26
N ILE A 7 19.27 -22.90 -24.34
CA ILE A 7 18.09 -22.02 -24.35
C ILE A 7 17.03 -22.53 -23.37
N GLY A 8 16.76 -23.83 -23.33
CA GLY A 8 15.80 -24.42 -22.40
C GLY A 8 16.20 -24.25 -20.93
N ILE A 9 17.49 -24.40 -20.62
CA ILE A 9 18.01 -24.16 -19.26
C ILE A 9 17.88 -22.69 -18.87
N PHE A 10 18.22 -21.78 -19.77
CA PHE A 10 18.13 -20.35 -19.52
C PHE A 10 16.67 -19.92 -19.27
N LEU A 11 15.73 -20.44 -20.06
CA LEU A 11 14.30 -20.18 -19.89
C LEU A 11 13.78 -20.73 -18.56
N SER A 12 14.21 -21.93 -18.17
CA SER A 12 13.87 -22.54 -16.87
C SER A 12 14.38 -21.69 -15.69
N CYS A 13 15.62 -21.19 -15.77
CA CYS A 13 16.16 -20.28 -14.76
C CYS A 13 15.36 -18.98 -14.66
N ILE A 14 14.93 -18.39 -15.79
CA ILE A 14 14.07 -17.19 -15.79
C ILE A 14 12.74 -17.48 -15.10
N CYS A 15 12.09 -18.61 -15.43
CA CYS A 15 10.83 -19.00 -14.79
C CYS A 15 10.98 -19.20 -13.28
N LEU A 16 12.08 -19.82 -12.83
CA LEU A 16 12.38 -19.98 -11.40
C LEU A 16 12.63 -18.65 -10.70
N LEU A 17 13.33 -17.71 -11.35
CA LEU A 17 13.55 -16.36 -10.80
C LEU A 17 12.23 -15.58 -10.66
N ILE A 18 11.33 -15.68 -11.65
CA ILE A 18 10.00 -15.05 -11.59
C ILE A 18 9.16 -15.69 -10.47
N ALA A 19 9.15 -17.03 -10.37
CA ALA A 19 8.43 -17.75 -9.33
C ALA A 19 8.97 -17.41 -7.93
N TYR A 20 10.30 -17.26 -7.78
CA TYR A 20 10.92 -16.86 -6.52
C TYR A 20 10.51 -15.45 -6.09
N GLN A 21 10.42 -14.49 -7.02
CA GLN A 21 9.91 -13.16 -6.73
C GLN A 21 8.43 -13.17 -6.34
N TYR A 22 7.62 -14.04 -6.96
CA TYR A 22 6.20 -14.21 -6.61
C TYR A 22 6.01 -14.72 -5.17
N VAL A 23 6.90 -15.58 -4.69
CA VAL A 23 6.86 -16.09 -3.31
C VAL A 23 7.32 -15.04 -2.30
N LYS A 24 8.16 -14.10 -2.70
CA LYS A 24 8.67 -13.04 -1.83
C LYS A 24 7.59 -11.99 -1.58
N LYS A 25 6.71 -12.28 -0.61
CA LYS A 25 5.77 -11.30 -0.04
C LYS A 25 6.56 -10.07 0.39
N THR A 26 6.35 -8.95 -0.29
CA THR A 26 6.92 -7.68 0.16
C THR A 26 5.96 -7.15 1.21
N GLU A 27 6.45 -6.90 2.42
CA GLU A 27 5.64 -6.23 3.44
C GLU A 27 5.68 -4.72 3.17
N ILE A 28 4.56 -4.04 3.42
CA ILE A 28 4.50 -2.59 3.34
C ILE A 28 5.30 -2.05 4.52
N SER A 29 6.39 -1.33 4.25
CA SER A 29 7.13 -0.61 5.28
C SER A 29 6.41 0.70 5.57
N PHE A 30 5.73 0.77 6.71
CA PHE A 30 5.21 2.04 7.22
C PHE A 30 6.37 2.92 7.74
N PRO A 31 6.26 4.25 7.65
CA PRO A 31 7.22 5.13 8.29
C PRO A 31 7.19 4.93 9.81
N GLN A 32 8.32 5.17 10.47
CA GLN A 32 8.33 5.29 11.92
C GLN A 32 7.49 6.52 12.30
N SER A 33 6.49 6.33 13.15
CA SER A 33 5.59 7.39 13.59
C SER A 33 5.22 7.20 15.05
N ASP A 34 5.09 8.31 15.76
CA ASP A 34 4.59 8.34 17.14
C ASP A 34 3.05 8.40 17.15
N GLN A 35 2.48 9.08 16.15
CA GLN A 35 1.05 9.21 15.94
C GLN A 35 0.68 9.31 14.46
N ILE A 36 -0.55 8.94 14.13
CA ILE A 36 -1.16 9.11 12.81
C ILE A 36 -2.37 10.02 12.95
N ILE A 37 -2.34 11.15 12.24
CA ILE A 37 -3.47 12.07 12.17
C ILE A 37 -4.29 11.72 10.92
N ILE A 38 -5.58 11.45 11.11
CA ILE A 38 -6.53 11.16 10.05
C ILE A 38 -7.38 12.40 9.80
N SER A 39 -7.30 12.93 8.58
CA SER A 39 -8.06 14.10 8.15
C SER A 39 -8.98 13.75 6.98
N ASN A 40 -10.10 14.45 6.85
CA ASN A 40 -10.93 14.35 5.65
C ASN A 40 -10.29 15.12 4.47
N GLN A 41 -10.96 15.08 3.32
CA GLN A 41 -10.56 15.81 2.12
C GLN A 41 -10.48 17.34 2.31
N ASP A 42 -11.22 17.91 3.27
CA ASP A 42 -11.15 19.34 3.63
C ASP A 42 -10.01 19.65 4.62
N SER A 43 -9.10 18.70 4.86
CA SER A 43 -7.99 18.79 5.83
C SER A 43 -8.44 18.98 7.28
N LEU A 44 -9.68 18.60 7.60
CA LEU A 44 -10.24 18.65 8.94
C LEU A 44 -9.89 17.35 9.67
N GLU A 45 -9.21 17.47 10.81
CA GLU A 45 -8.83 16.33 11.65
C GLU A 45 -10.07 15.64 12.23
N ILE A 46 -10.16 14.33 12.02
CA ILE A 46 -11.28 13.50 12.46
C ILE A 46 -10.85 12.58 13.62
N LYS A 47 -9.63 12.04 13.53
CA LYS A 47 -9.12 11.05 14.48
C LYS A 47 -7.60 11.17 14.56
N THR A 48 -7.06 11.04 15.76
CA THR A 48 -5.62 10.91 15.99
C THR A 48 -5.37 9.57 16.67
N LEU A 49 -4.52 8.75 16.07
CA LEU A 49 -4.16 7.42 16.55
C LEU A 49 -2.78 7.47 17.20
N GLU A 50 -2.68 6.96 18.43
CA GLU A 50 -1.44 6.91 19.20
C GLU A 50 -1.15 5.49 19.70
N SER A 51 0.13 5.18 19.94
CA SER A 51 0.59 3.98 20.66
C SER A 51 -0.05 2.66 20.18
N SER A 52 -0.97 2.08 20.96
CA SER A 52 -1.60 0.77 20.68
C SER A 52 -2.58 0.84 19.52
N GLU A 53 -3.41 1.89 19.44
CA GLU A 53 -4.40 2.04 18.38
C GLU A 53 -3.73 2.22 17.02
N MET A 54 -2.61 2.95 17.00
CA MET A 54 -1.76 3.07 15.82
C MET A 54 -1.20 1.71 15.39
N SER A 55 -0.67 0.92 16.33
CA SER A 55 -0.11 -0.39 16.02
C SER A 55 -1.17 -1.34 15.45
N ASP A 56 -2.36 -1.35 16.02
CA ASP A 56 -3.46 -2.19 15.55
C ASP A 56 -3.92 -1.75 14.15
N PHE A 57 -4.10 -0.44 13.93
CA PHE A 57 -4.44 0.11 12.62
C PHE A 57 -3.40 -0.22 11.54
N LEU A 58 -2.11 -0.08 11.86
CA LEU A 58 -1.02 -0.44 10.95
C LEU A 58 -0.95 -1.93 10.67
N SER A 59 -1.21 -2.78 11.67
CA SER A 59 -1.30 -4.23 11.50
C SER A 59 -2.41 -4.59 10.52
N GLU A 60 -3.57 -3.93 10.61
CA GLU A 60 -4.66 -4.13 9.67
C GLU A 60 -4.31 -3.68 8.24
N LEU A 61 -3.63 -2.55 8.10
CA LEU A 61 -3.13 -2.06 6.80
C LEU A 61 -1.99 -2.91 6.23
N SER A 62 -1.22 -3.61 7.07
CA SER A 62 -0.08 -4.42 6.64
C SER A 62 -0.48 -5.73 5.94
N GLN A 63 -1.75 -6.15 6.01
CA GLN A 63 -2.21 -7.43 5.47
C GLN A 63 -2.31 -7.51 3.93
N ILE A 64 -1.63 -6.61 3.24
CA ILE A 64 -1.83 -6.40 1.81
C ILE A 64 -0.64 -6.97 1.04
N HIS A 65 -0.97 -7.83 0.08
CA HIS A 65 -0.01 -8.32 -0.89
C HIS A 65 0.34 -7.19 -1.88
N PRO A 66 1.60 -6.75 -1.95
CA PRO A 66 2.01 -5.87 -3.02
C PRO A 66 1.89 -6.63 -4.34
N TYR A 67 1.34 -5.94 -5.33
CA TYR A 67 1.44 -6.38 -6.71
C TYR A 67 2.91 -6.47 -7.11
N LEU A 68 3.23 -7.36 -8.05
CA LEU A 68 4.56 -7.45 -8.70
C LEU A 68 5.04 -6.10 -9.27
N PHE A 69 4.10 -5.18 -9.50
CA PHE A 69 4.35 -3.82 -9.94
C PHE A 69 3.84 -2.87 -8.86
N LYS A 70 4.70 -1.98 -8.38
CA LYS A 70 4.28 -0.83 -7.58
C LYS A 70 3.36 0.00 -8.46
N ASP A 71 2.06 -0.03 -8.19
CA ASP A 71 1.09 0.81 -8.88
C ASP A 71 1.15 2.22 -8.28
N ALA A 72 2.32 2.85 -8.39
CA ALA A 72 2.58 4.15 -7.81
C ALA A 72 1.78 5.21 -8.56
N SER A 73 0.96 5.96 -7.83
CA SER A 73 0.28 7.12 -8.36
C SER A 73 1.28 8.19 -8.77
N THR A 74 0.99 8.89 -9.85
CA THR A 74 1.77 10.04 -10.34
C THR A 74 1.17 11.37 -9.87
N ASN A 75 0.23 11.33 -8.92
CA ASN A 75 -0.45 12.49 -8.40
C ASN A 75 -0.12 12.68 -6.92
N ASP A 76 -0.17 13.92 -6.45
CA ASP A 76 0.03 14.25 -5.03
C ASP A 76 -1.14 13.83 -4.13
N GLN A 77 -2.32 13.61 -4.72
CA GLN A 77 -3.54 13.18 -4.05
C GLN A 77 -4.38 12.26 -4.97
N PRO A 78 -5.29 11.44 -4.42
CA PRO A 78 -6.16 10.59 -5.21
C PRO A 78 -7.03 11.39 -6.20
N VAL A 79 -7.07 10.96 -7.46
CA VAL A 79 -7.84 11.63 -8.52
C VAL A 79 -8.98 10.71 -9.00
N GLY A 80 -10.17 11.30 -9.14
CA GLY A 80 -11.36 10.57 -9.60
C GLY A 80 -11.89 9.59 -8.55
N VAL A 81 -11.85 10.00 -7.29
CA VAL A 81 -12.47 9.33 -6.14
C VAL A 81 -13.49 10.29 -5.54
N GLU A 82 -14.56 9.74 -4.95
CA GLU A 82 -15.63 10.56 -4.35
C GLU A 82 -15.17 11.18 -3.03
N GLU A 83 -14.52 10.39 -2.20
CA GLU A 83 -14.00 10.80 -0.90
C GLU A 83 -12.65 10.11 -0.62
N TYR A 84 -11.79 10.80 0.11
CA TYR A 84 -10.57 10.21 0.65
C TYR A 84 -10.26 10.76 2.04
N TYR A 85 -9.50 9.97 2.80
CA TYR A 85 -8.94 10.35 4.08
C TYR A 85 -7.42 10.47 3.94
N GLN A 86 -6.86 11.53 4.50
CA GLN A 86 -5.42 11.75 4.56
C GLN A 86 -4.88 11.19 5.88
N LEU A 87 -3.88 10.32 5.80
CA LEU A 87 -3.12 9.80 6.93
C LEU A 87 -1.78 10.55 7.00
N THR A 88 -1.59 11.35 8.05
CA THR A 88 -0.36 12.10 8.28
C THR A 88 0.45 11.45 9.39
N PHE A 89 1.60 10.90 9.04
CA PHE A 89 2.50 10.19 9.94
C PHE A 89 3.47 11.16 10.61
N GLN A 90 3.31 11.41 11.90
CA GLN A 90 4.17 12.31 12.67
C GLN A 90 5.26 11.54 13.43
N PRO A 91 6.45 12.13 13.64
CA PRO A 91 6.86 13.49 13.27
C PRO A 91 7.40 13.63 11.83
N ASN A 92 7.45 12.53 11.07
CA ASN A 92 8.07 12.51 9.74
C ASN A 92 7.31 13.32 8.68
N GLY A 93 6.05 13.67 8.92
CA GLY A 93 5.19 14.40 7.98
C GLY A 93 4.88 13.60 6.71
N LYS A 94 5.11 12.29 6.70
CA LYS A 94 4.80 11.45 5.53
C LYS A 94 3.29 11.34 5.39
N ILE A 95 2.80 11.39 4.16
CA ILE A 95 1.37 11.37 3.85
C ILE A 95 1.04 10.07 3.12
N ALA A 96 -0.09 9.47 3.50
CA ALA A 96 -0.77 8.44 2.72
C ALA A 96 -2.26 8.80 2.60
N TYR A 97 -2.95 8.17 1.66
CA TYR A 97 -4.37 8.36 1.45
C TYR A 97 -5.11 7.04 1.51
N LEU A 98 -6.28 7.07 2.13
CA LEU A 98 -7.21 5.96 2.18
C LEU A 98 -8.48 6.36 1.43
N TYR A 99 -8.90 5.59 0.45
CA TYR A 99 -10.08 5.91 -0.35
C TYR A 99 -10.76 4.66 -0.90
N GLU A 100 -11.98 4.82 -1.37
CA GLU A 100 -12.71 3.79 -2.10
C GLU A 100 -12.76 4.12 -3.60
N LYS A 101 -12.51 3.11 -4.43
CA LYS A 101 -12.66 3.20 -5.88
C LYS A 101 -13.17 1.88 -6.43
N ASN A 102 -14.25 1.91 -7.20
CA ASN A 102 -14.87 0.71 -7.77
C ASN A 102 -15.23 -0.36 -6.71
N GLY A 103 -15.78 0.04 -5.55
CA GLY A 103 -16.18 -0.89 -4.48
C GLY A 103 -15.01 -1.57 -3.76
N LYS A 104 -13.81 -0.98 -3.85
CA LYS A 104 -12.59 -1.50 -3.23
C LYS A 104 -11.86 -0.37 -2.53
N THR A 105 -11.35 -0.67 -1.35
CA THR A 105 -10.58 0.28 -0.56
C THR A 105 -9.10 0.17 -0.88
N TYR A 106 -8.45 1.32 -1.01
CA TYR A 106 -7.05 1.46 -1.37
C TYR A 106 -6.33 2.32 -0.35
N LEU A 107 -5.08 1.93 -0.05
CA LEU A 107 -4.09 2.74 0.62
C LEU A 107 -3.06 3.18 -0.43
N GLU A 108 -2.85 4.48 -0.54
CA GLU A 108 -1.95 5.10 -1.51
C GLU A 108 -0.89 5.93 -0.79
N PHE A 109 0.37 5.57 -1.01
CA PHE A 109 1.52 6.43 -0.78
C PHE A 109 1.90 7.06 -2.13
N PRO A 110 1.72 8.39 -2.31
CA PRO A 110 2.04 9.08 -3.55
C PRO A 110 3.45 8.75 -4.06
N TYR A 111 3.58 8.48 -5.36
CA TYR A 111 4.85 8.14 -6.03
C TYR A 111 5.57 6.88 -5.54
N GLU A 112 5.05 6.19 -4.52
CA GLU A 112 5.69 5.03 -3.92
C GLU A 112 4.91 3.75 -4.19
N LEU A 113 3.62 3.74 -3.89
CA LEU A 113 2.86 2.50 -3.73
C LEU A 113 1.35 2.77 -3.64
N THR A 114 0.56 2.06 -4.42
CA THR A 114 -0.89 1.89 -4.16
C THR A 114 -1.19 0.43 -3.90
N VAL A 115 -1.96 0.15 -2.86
CA VAL A 115 -2.30 -1.20 -2.44
C VAL A 115 -3.77 -1.29 -2.06
N ARG A 116 -4.35 -2.48 -2.25
CA ARG A 116 -5.76 -2.73 -1.92
C ARG A 116 -5.90 -3.32 -0.53
N THR A 117 -6.70 -2.70 0.33
CA THR A 117 -6.99 -3.23 1.67
C THR A 117 -8.02 -4.37 1.60
N LYS A 118 -8.12 -5.18 2.66
CA LYS A 118 -9.16 -6.23 2.76
C LYS A 118 -10.48 -5.71 3.32
N LYS A 119 -10.41 -4.72 4.22
CA LYS A 119 -11.56 -4.09 4.87
C LYS A 119 -12.15 -2.97 4.02
N SER A 120 -13.43 -2.69 4.22
CA SER A 120 -14.10 -1.53 3.62
C SER A 120 -13.61 -0.21 4.24
N LEU A 121 -13.82 0.90 3.56
CA LEU A 121 -13.34 2.21 4.03
C LEU A 121 -13.96 2.59 5.39
N SER A 122 -15.26 2.32 5.57
CA SER A 122 -15.97 2.58 6.83
C SER A 122 -15.39 1.79 8.00
N GLU A 123 -15.09 0.49 7.79
CA GLU A 123 -14.50 -0.36 8.83
C GLU A 123 -13.09 0.08 9.28
N MET A 124 -12.41 0.90 8.47
CA MET A 124 -11.07 1.40 8.80
C MET A 124 -11.09 2.75 9.52
N ILE A 125 -12.16 3.53 9.34
CA ILE A 125 -12.26 4.89 9.88
C ILE A 125 -13.10 4.92 11.17
N ASP A 126 -14.08 4.02 11.32
CA ASP A 126 -14.83 3.81 12.57
C ASP A 126 -13.88 3.55 13.76
#